data_AF-A0AAW2FWP1-F1
#
_entry.id   AF-A0AAW2FWP1-F1
#
_cell.length_a   1.000
_cell.length_b   1.000
_cell.length_c   1.000
_cell.angle_alpha   90.00
_cell.angle_beta   90.00
_cell.angle_gamma   90.00
#
_symmetry.space_group_name_H-M   'P 1'
#
loop_
_entity.id
_entity.type
_entity.pdbx_description
1 polymer ?
#
loop_
_entity_poly.entity_id
_entity_poly.type
_entity_poly.pdbx_seq_one_letter_code
_entity_poly.pdbx_strand_id
1 'polypeptide(L)'
;MSLFACCVRKNNRAAEEARQQLLAKDPPEISWENTLGSPHGVPFDDDTKELLKKCLNVSVPPPTSVAELIRRSNAFPLKFPINTVKCTALKDRGISSDTIELNANSVYPLIHEAMLPLIARWLKHKRLYGTPVEKVVYADMGLIQFINRLLDKRAASFYGPNDRWKLLDNKNGFNGWDGVGTDNEKEPLVLTKCLSYDEIKLSAMMVMSSHTEFINDGSRNNRGIVSRDPDAVQPRGVIMGVIGTRFQKPRFMEYQDIVITPQQNNLDNGYGNTMDGTFEEKRGMRVLWAKFYGEDYHPLYEETVKRMKSKENRRYISINNQTIFDIVNYMKRTLLSVEIILLEANSRAEKHNTTAFLHVVGFGLGVWKIIPDQEVYFLKTFEIAIRKMNKKLKYVSDIMFAYFRQEKCGGAGNGDYLGDIKIHFALREPHSRLVRAKDASKLLVVTYAWDGNSLPGNEFWGGSLESSGDPAAACSTQITELHNSKINPRACGASLHVASAEHGILHISDYAKLHLT
;
A
#
# COMPACT_ATOMS: atom_id res chain seq x y z
N MET A 1 -40.50 -6.53 -24.43
CA MET A 1 -39.37 -5.90 -23.74
C MET A 1 -39.83 -5.44 -22.36
N SER A 2 -39.32 -6.03 -21.29
CA SER A 2 -39.81 -5.81 -19.92
C SER A 2 -39.51 -4.38 -19.43
N LEU A 3 -40.50 -3.74 -18.78
CA LEU A 3 -40.39 -2.43 -18.11
C LEU A 3 -39.17 -2.35 -17.18
N PHE A 4 -38.78 -3.47 -16.56
CA PHE A 4 -37.59 -3.58 -15.70
C PHE A 4 -36.30 -3.28 -16.46
N ALA A 5 -36.14 -3.78 -17.69
CA ALA A 5 -34.95 -3.54 -18.50
C ALA A 5 -34.85 -2.07 -18.97
N CYS A 6 -36.00 -1.40 -19.16
CA CYS A 6 -36.05 0.00 -19.55
C CYS A 6 -35.69 0.93 -18.36
N CYS A 7 -36.18 0.63 -17.16
CA CYS A 7 -35.84 1.36 -15.93
C CYS A 7 -34.36 1.23 -15.56
N VAL A 8 -33.78 0.02 -15.65
CA VAL A 8 -32.34 -0.19 -15.38
C VAL A 8 -31.48 0.58 -16.38
N ARG A 9 -31.83 0.57 -17.68
CA ARG A 9 -31.09 1.33 -18.72
C ARG A 9 -31.18 2.84 -18.52
N LYS A 10 -32.37 3.39 -18.19
CA LYS A 10 -32.53 4.83 -17.92
C LYS A 10 -31.73 5.29 -16.70
N ASN A 11 -31.70 4.48 -15.63
CA ASN A 11 -30.99 4.86 -14.42
C ASN A 11 -29.46 4.77 -14.57
N ASN A 12 -28.95 3.76 -15.29
CA ASN A 12 -27.52 3.70 -15.63
C ASN A 12 -27.08 4.90 -16.47
N ARG A 13 -27.94 5.39 -17.37
CA ARG A 13 -27.68 6.60 -18.15
C ARG A 13 -27.61 7.85 -17.26
N ALA A 14 -28.51 7.99 -16.30
CA ALA A 14 -28.48 9.11 -15.35
C ALA A 14 -27.23 9.10 -14.45
N ALA A 15 -26.79 7.92 -13.99
CA ALA A 15 -25.55 7.78 -13.24
C ALA A 15 -24.32 8.15 -14.10
N GLU A 16 -24.31 7.74 -15.36
CA GLU A 16 -23.27 8.12 -16.32
C GLU A 16 -23.25 9.64 -16.56
N GLU A 17 -24.40 10.26 -16.81
CA GLU A 17 -24.52 11.71 -17.00
C GLU A 17 -24.04 12.49 -15.76
N ALA A 18 -24.41 12.04 -14.55
CA ALA A 18 -23.93 12.64 -13.30
C ALA A 18 -22.41 12.46 -13.11
N ARG A 19 -21.84 11.30 -13.49
CA ARG A 19 -20.39 11.08 -13.48
C ARG A 19 -19.70 12.03 -14.45
N GLN A 20 -20.18 12.15 -15.69
CA GLN A 20 -19.60 13.06 -16.69
C GLN A 20 -19.64 14.52 -16.20
N GLN A 21 -20.74 14.95 -15.57
CA GLN A 21 -20.81 16.28 -14.95
C GLN A 21 -19.81 16.48 -13.80
N LEU A 22 -19.54 15.44 -13.01
CA LEU A 22 -18.56 15.51 -11.93
C LEU A 22 -17.12 15.52 -12.47
N LEU A 23 -16.85 14.74 -13.53
CA LEU A 23 -15.55 14.71 -14.23
C LEU A 23 -15.25 16.01 -14.97
N ALA A 24 -16.28 16.75 -15.39
CA ALA A 24 -16.13 18.10 -15.94
C ALA A 24 -15.70 19.12 -14.87
N LYS A 25 -15.80 18.78 -13.58
CA LYS A 25 -15.28 19.60 -12.48
C LYS A 25 -13.88 19.11 -12.10
N ASP A 26 -13.03 20.02 -11.66
CA ASP A 26 -11.74 19.65 -11.10
C ASP A 26 -11.92 18.70 -9.89
N PRO A 27 -11.06 17.67 -9.75
CA PRO A 27 -11.01 16.82 -8.57
C PRO A 27 -10.97 17.64 -7.27
N PRO A 28 -11.64 17.17 -6.20
CA PRO A 28 -11.69 17.93 -4.95
C PRO A 28 -10.30 18.15 -4.38
N GLU A 29 -10.04 19.36 -3.88
CA GLU A 29 -8.93 19.59 -2.96
C GLU A 29 -9.22 18.88 -1.64
N ILE A 30 -8.17 18.31 -1.03
CA ILE A 30 -8.28 17.72 0.31
C ILE A 30 -7.26 18.34 1.27
N SER A 31 -7.78 18.91 2.36
CA SER A 31 -7.01 19.18 3.57
C SER A 31 -7.32 18.07 4.58
N TRP A 32 -6.29 17.50 5.18
CA TRP A 32 -6.42 16.40 6.11
C TRP A 32 -5.38 16.55 7.21
N GLU A 33 -5.85 16.73 8.44
CA GLU A 33 -5.01 17.02 9.60
C GLU A 33 -4.08 15.86 9.96
N ASN A 34 -4.44 14.63 9.58
CA ASN A 34 -3.59 13.45 9.78
C ASN A 34 -2.47 13.32 8.75
N THR A 35 -2.36 14.23 7.77
CA THR A 35 -1.20 14.30 6.86
C THR A 35 -0.75 15.75 6.72
N LEU A 36 -0.19 16.13 5.55
CA LEU A 36 0.20 17.49 5.19
C LEU A 36 -0.97 18.47 5.33
N GLY A 37 -1.10 19.03 6.53
CA GLY A 37 -2.23 19.83 6.99
C GLY A 37 -2.08 20.20 8.47
N SER A 38 -1.44 19.34 9.27
CA SER A 38 -0.98 19.72 10.60
C SER A 38 0.42 20.37 10.55
N PRO A 39 0.58 21.60 11.07
CA PRO A 39 1.89 22.27 11.13
C PRO A 39 2.88 21.61 12.10
N HIS A 40 2.42 20.67 12.93
CA HIS A 40 3.20 20.00 13.99
C HIS A 40 3.14 18.46 13.90
N GLY A 41 2.85 17.93 12.70
CA GLY A 41 2.66 16.48 12.51
C GLY A 41 1.36 15.95 13.10
N VAL A 42 1.18 14.64 13.12
CA VAL A 42 -0.07 14.01 13.57
C VAL A 42 -0.19 14.09 15.10
N PRO A 43 -1.30 14.59 15.67
CA PRO A 43 -1.46 14.68 17.11
C PRO A 43 -1.50 13.29 17.76
N PHE A 44 -0.80 13.13 18.88
CA PHE A 44 -0.74 11.88 19.64
C PHE A 44 -1.62 11.90 20.88
N ASP A 45 -2.56 10.97 20.92
CA ASP A 45 -3.28 10.61 22.14
C ASP A 45 -2.40 9.77 23.09
N ASP A 46 -2.86 9.57 24.32
CA ASP A 46 -2.09 8.85 25.34
C ASP A 46 -1.86 7.38 24.96
N ASP A 47 -2.81 6.75 24.25
CA ASP A 47 -2.65 5.39 23.72
C ASP A 47 -1.48 5.32 22.72
N THR A 48 -1.34 6.32 21.86
CA THR A 48 -0.23 6.44 20.91
C THR A 48 1.10 6.63 21.64
N LYS A 49 1.14 7.48 22.67
CA LYS A 49 2.34 7.68 23.48
C LYS A 49 2.75 6.39 24.19
N GLU A 50 1.80 5.63 24.73
CA GLU A 50 2.08 4.33 25.35
C GLU A 50 2.67 3.33 24.34
N LEU A 51 2.09 3.28 23.13
CA LEU A 51 2.60 2.46 22.04
C LEU A 51 4.05 2.83 21.67
N LEU A 52 4.36 4.12 21.57
CA LEU A 52 5.69 4.64 21.22
C LEU A 52 6.72 4.49 22.34
N LYS A 53 6.32 4.56 23.62
CA LYS A 53 7.22 4.30 24.77
C LYS A 53 7.88 2.93 24.67
N LYS A 54 7.13 1.91 24.20
CA LYS A 54 7.66 0.56 23.96
C LYS A 54 8.66 0.49 22.80
N CYS A 55 8.84 1.57 22.04
CA CYS A 55 9.71 1.64 20.87
C CYS A 55 11.04 2.38 21.11
N LEU A 56 11.20 3.08 22.25
CA LEU A 56 12.36 3.96 22.54
C LEU A 56 13.73 3.26 22.43
N ASN A 57 13.77 1.96 22.73
CA ASN A 57 15.00 1.17 22.78
C ASN A 57 15.04 0.07 21.70
N VAL A 58 14.20 0.17 20.67
CA VAL A 58 14.20 -0.80 19.57
C VAL A 58 15.44 -0.57 18.73
N SER A 59 16.30 -1.59 18.63
CA SER A 59 17.44 -1.56 17.72
C SER A 59 17.13 -2.26 16.42
N VAL A 60 17.69 -1.73 15.34
CA VAL A 60 17.77 -2.40 14.05
C VAL A 60 18.51 -3.75 14.22
N PRO A 61 18.00 -4.88 13.69
CA PRO A 61 18.71 -6.16 13.77
C PRO A 61 20.11 -6.10 13.15
N PRO A 62 21.05 -6.94 13.62
CA PRO A 62 22.38 -7.02 13.04
C PRO A 62 22.35 -7.26 11.51
N PRO A 63 23.36 -6.77 10.77
CA PRO A 63 23.47 -7.04 9.35
C PRO A 63 23.44 -8.53 9.02
N THR A 64 22.71 -8.91 7.97
CA THR A 64 22.71 -10.27 7.42
C THR A 64 23.79 -10.41 6.36
N SER A 65 24.46 -11.57 6.34
CA SER A 65 25.41 -11.93 5.29
C SER A 65 24.73 -12.60 4.10
N VAL A 66 25.42 -12.64 2.96
CA VAL A 66 24.97 -13.37 1.77
C VAL A 66 24.84 -14.88 2.06
N ALA A 67 25.72 -15.43 2.90
CA ALA A 67 25.69 -16.83 3.29
C ALA A 67 24.42 -17.17 4.08
N GLU A 68 24.02 -16.31 5.03
CA GLU A 68 22.81 -16.50 5.81
C GLU A 68 21.55 -16.36 4.95
N LEU A 69 21.52 -15.40 4.02
CA LEU A 69 20.42 -15.24 3.07
C LEU A 69 20.23 -16.48 2.20
N ILE A 70 21.32 -16.98 1.60
CA ILE A 70 21.29 -18.18 0.75
C ILE A 70 20.84 -19.39 1.57
N ARG A 71 21.35 -19.55 2.81
CA ARG A 71 20.96 -20.64 3.71
C ARG A 71 19.46 -20.62 4.02
N ARG A 72 18.92 -19.46 4.38
CA ARG A 72 17.48 -19.29 4.68
C ARG A 72 16.61 -19.45 3.44
N SER A 73 17.04 -18.91 2.30
CA SER A 73 16.36 -19.06 1.01
C SER A 73 16.27 -20.53 0.58
N ASN A 74 17.34 -21.31 0.77
CA ASN A 74 17.34 -22.74 0.48
C ASN A 74 16.48 -23.56 1.46
N ALA A 75 16.33 -23.09 2.70
CA ALA A 75 15.46 -23.69 3.70
C ALA A 75 13.99 -23.22 3.60
N PHE A 76 13.67 -22.28 2.71
CA PHE A 76 12.32 -21.75 2.54
C PHE A 76 11.38 -22.85 2.03
N PRO A 77 10.19 -23.06 2.63
CA PRO A 77 9.37 -24.24 2.39
C PRO A 77 8.71 -24.28 1.00
N LEU A 78 8.63 -23.14 0.31
CA LEU A 78 8.06 -23.07 -1.03
C LEU A 78 9.16 -23.11 -2.09
N LYS A 79 8.91 -23.90 -3.13
CA LYS A 79 9.76 -23.91 -4.31
C LYS A 79 9.68 -22.57 -5.04
N PHE A 80 10.83 -21.97 -5.29
CA PHE A 80 10.96 -20.85 -6.22
C PHE A 80 10.69 -21.37 -7.66
N PRO A 81 9.73 -20.78 -8.40
CA PRO A 81 9.48 -21.16 -9.79
C PRO A 81 10.69 -20.97 -10.71
N ILE A 82 11.50 -19.95 -10.42
CA ILE A 82 12.72 -19.60 -11.16
C ILE A 82 13.84 -19.26 -10.19
N ASN A 83 15.08 -19.52 -10.59
CA ASN A 83 16.27 -19.26 -9.78
C ASN A 83 17.04 -18.01 -10.23
N THR A 84 16.76 -17.46 -11.40
CA THR A 84 17.56 -16.38 -12.01
C THR A 84 17.66 -15.14 -11.12
N VAL A 85 16.62 -14.86 -10.34
CA VAL A 85 16.56 -13.72 -9.42
C VAL A 85 17.19 -13.97 -8.05
N LYS A 86 17.53 -15.22 -7.70
CA LYS A 86 18.04 -15.54 -6.36
C LYS A 86 19.43 -14.94 -6.12
N CYS A 87 19.74 -14.60 -4.87
CA CYS A 87 21.05 -14.12 -4.44
C CYS A 87 22.18 -15.09 -4.85
N THR A 88 21.95 -16.41 -4.78
CA THR A 88 22.90 -17.42 -5.30
C THR A 88 23.20 -17.19 -6.78
N ALA A 89 22.15 -17.04 -7.60
CA ALA A 89 22.32 -16.88 -9.05
C ALA A 89 22.92 -15.51 -9.41
N LEU A 90 22.70 -14.46 -8.61
CA LEU A 90 23.42 -13.19 -8.76
C LEU A 90 24.92 -13.35 -8.49
N LYS A 91 25.27 -14.05 -7.41
CA LYS A 91 26.66 -14.33 -7.06
C LYS A 91 27.36 -15.12 -8.16
N ASP A 92 26.70 -16.16 -8.69
CA ASP A 92 27.23 -16.98 -9.79
C ASP A 92 27.43 -16.17 -11.08
N ARG A 93 26.65 -15.09 -11.28
CA ARG A 93 26.81 -14.14 -12.39
C ARG A 93 27.82 -13.02 -12.12
N GLY A 94 28.53 -13.06 -10.99
CA GLY A 94 29.61 -12.13 -10.66
C GLY A 94 29.20 -10.89 -9.86
N ILE A 95 27.96 -10.81 -9.36
CA ILE A 95 27.59 -9.75 -8.41
C ILE A 95 28.31 -10.01 -7.08
N SER A 96 29.02 -9.01 -6.57
CA SER A 96 29.82 -9.15 -5.34
C SER A 96 28.95 -9.44 -4.12
N SER A 97 29.54 -10.14 -3.15
CA SER A 97 28.86 -10.40 -1.86
C SER A 97 28.52 -9.09 -1.15
N ASP A 98 29.42 -8.10 -1.18
CA ASP A 98 29.19 -6.76 -0.61
C ASP A 98 27.96 -6.07 -1.20
N THR A 99 27.73 -6.20 -2.51
CA THR A 99 26.55 -5.62 -3.17
C THR A 99 25.26 -6.30 -2.71
N ILE A 100 25.27 -7.64 -2.66
CA ILE A 100 24.11 -8.42 -2.22
C ILE A 100 23.79 -8.12 -0.75
N GLU A 101 24.82 -8.04 0.10
CA GLU A 101 24.67 -7.71 1.52
C GLU A 101 24.20 -6.27 1.72
N LEU A 102 24.72 -5.31 0.96
CA LEU A 102 24.22 -3.93 0.96
C LEU A 102 22.74 -3.89 0.62
N ASN A 103 22.32 -4.56 -0.45
CA ASN A 103 20.93 -4.61 -0.89
C ASN A 103 20.04 -5.22 0.20
N ALA A 104 20.44 -6.36 0.75
CA ALA A 104 19.68 -7.06 1.79
C ALA A 104 19.59 -6.30 3.11
N ASN A 105 20.65 -5.59 3.51
CA ASN A 105 20.67 -4.83 4.75
C ASN A 105 19.99 -3.47 4.66
N SER A 106 19.69 -3.02 3.43
CA SER A 106 18.97 -1.79 3.15
C SER A 106 17.44 -1.92 3.22
N VAL A 107 16.92 -3.13 3.48
CA VAL A 107 15.47 -3.37 3.53
C VAL A 107 14.84 -2.87 4.83
N TYR A 108 13.65 -2.30 4.74
CA TYR A 108 12.78 -2.06 5.89
C TYR A 108 11.31 -1.87 5.49
N PRO A 109 10.37 -2.20 6.40
CA PRO A 109 8.98 -1.78 6.27
C PRO A 109 8.82 -0.30 6.63
N LEU A 110 7.90 0.36 5.93
CA LEU A 110 7.51 1.75 6.10
C LEU A 110 6.01 1.83 6.42
N ILE A 111 5.66 2.68 7.38
CA ILE A 111 4.29 3.16 7.60
C ILE A 111 4.27 4.68 7.59
N HIS A 112 3.11 5.25 7.25
CA HIS A 112 2.88 6.68 7.44
C HIS A 112 2.66 6.98 8.93
N GLU A 113 3.15 8.12 9.43
CA GLU A 113 2.99 8.50 10.86
C GLU A 113 1.53 8.52 11.34
N ALA A 114 0.60 8.88 10.47
CA ALA A 114 -0.85 8.82 10.71
C ALA A 114 -1.36 7.44 11.14
N MET A 115 -0.63 6.37 10.79
CA MET A 115 -0.99 5.02 11.18
C MET A 115 -0.70 4.74 12.66
N LEU A 116 0.16 5.50 13.32
CA LEU A 116 0.53 5.24 14.72
C LEU A 116 -0.68 5.40 15.66
N PRO A 117 -1.45 6.50 15.63
CA PRO A 117 -2.67 6.59 16.44
C PRO A 117 -3.75 5.62 16.02
N LEU A 118 -3.84 5.33 14.72
CA LEU A 118 -4.79 4.34 14.19
C LEU A 118 -4.51 2.95 14.79
N ILE A 119 -3.26 2.49 14.73
CA ILE A 119 -2.84 1.19 15.25
C ILE A 119 -3.01 1.13 16.78
N ALA A 120 -2.64 2.19 17.51
CA ALA A 120 -2.80 2.25 18.95
C ALA A 120 -4.27 2.04 19.37
N ARG A 121 -5.18 2.82 18.77
CA ARG A 121 -6.62 2.70 19.02
C ARG A 121 -7.19 1.37 18.54
N TRP A 122 -6.70 0.85 17.41
CA TRP A 122 -7.17 -0.42 16.86
C TRP A 122 -6.81 -1.59 17.78
N LEU A 123 -5.57 -1.65 18.26
CA LEU A 123 -5.12 -2.68 19.22
C LEU A 123 -5.94 -2.60 20.51
N LYS A 124 -6.15 -1.39 21.04
CA LYS A 124 -6.99 -1.18 22.23
C LYS A 124 -8.42 -1.66 22.00
N HIS A 125 -9.02 -1.30 20.87
CA HIS A 125 -10.36 -1.74 20.53
C HIS A 125 -10.44 -3.28 20.43
N LYS A 126 -9.48 -3.92 19.76
CA LYS A 126 -9.42 -5.38 19.64
C LYS A 126 -9.24 -6.10 20.98
N ARG A 127 -8.48 -5.53 21.92
CA ARG A 127 -8.36 -6.06 23.29
C ARG A 127 -9.64 -5.97 24.09
N LEU A 128 -10.41 -4.90 23.92
CA LEU A 128 -11.64 -4.67 24.69
C LEU A 128 -12.84 -5.44 24.10
N TYR A 129 -13.00 -5.37 22.78
CA TYR A 129 -14.23 -5.78 22.09
C TYR A 129 -14.04 -6.91 21.09
N GLY A 130 -12.80 -7.29 20.77
CA GLY A 130 -12.54 -8.39 19.84
C GLY A 130 -13.02 -9.75 20.35
N THR A 131 -12.99 -10.73 19.46
CA THR A 131 -13.36 -12.12 19.78
C THR A 131 -12.40 -12.74 20.81
N PRO A 132 -12.76 -13.87 21.45
CA PRO A 132 -11.86 -14.53 22.40
C PRO A 132 -10.46 -14.83 21.81
N VAL A 133 -10.39 -15.26 20.55
CA VAL A 133 -9.11 -15.53 19.89
C VAL A 133 -8.32 -14.24 19.61
N GLU A 134 -8.99 -13.17 19.18
CA GLU A 134 -8.34 -11.87 18.97
C GLU A 134 -7.77 -11.32 20.29
N LYS A 135 -8.54 -11.38 21.38
CA LYS A 135 -8.09 -10.92 22.70
C LYS A 135 -6.84 -11.65 23.16
N VAL A 136 -6.76 -12.96 22.94
CA VAL A 136 -5.55 -13.76 23.24
C VAL A 136 -4.37 -13.32 22.36
N VAL A 137 -4.57 -13.14 21.06
CA VAL A 137 -3.49 -12.75 20.14
C VAL A 137 -2.97 -11.34 20.43
N TYR A 138 -3.84 -10.39 20.81
CA TYR A 138 -3.47 -8.98 20.94
C TYR A 138 -3.14 -8.52 22.37
N ALA A 139 -3.37 -9.36 23.39
CA ALA A 139 -3.24 -9.03 24.82
C ALA A 139 -2.05 -8.10 25.11
N ASP A 140 -0.84 -8.51 24.74
CA ASP A 140 0.41 -7.78 25.00
C ASP A 140 1.12 -7.27 23.74
N MET A 141 0.47 -7.33 22.58
CA MET A 141 1.11 -7.03 21.30
C MET A 141 1.48 -5.53 21.17
N GLY A 142 2.77 -5.22 21.11
CA GLY A 142 3.27 -3.88 20.80
C GLY A 142 3.35 -3.62 19.28
N LEU A 143 3.73 -2.39 18.91
CA LEU A 143 3.86 -1.99 17.51
C LEU A 143 4.82 -2.89 16.72
N ILE A 144 5.99 -3.18 17.28
CA ILE A 144 7.02 -4.00 16.61
C ILE A 144 6.50 -5.42 16.34
N GLN A 145 5.88 -6.05 17.33
CA GLN A 145 5.30 -7.39 17.19
C GLN A 145 4.15 -7.38 16.18
N PHE A 146 3.31 -6.34 16.19
CA PHE A 146 2.21 -6.20 15.25
C PHE A 146 2.70 -6.03 13.81
N ILE A 147 3.64 -5.11 13.55
CA ILE A 147 4.23 -4.95 12.21
C ILE A 147 4.91 -6.24 11.76
N ASN A 148 5.63 -6.92 12.64
CA ASN A 148 6.24 -8.21 12.30
C ASN A 148 5.17 -9.25 11.91
N ARG A 149 4.03 -9.29 12.62
CA ARG A 149 2.90 -10.14 12.29
C ARG A 149 2.30 -9.80 10.92
N LEU A 150 2.11 -8.52 10.60
CA LEU A 150 1.61 -8.08 9.29
C LEU A 150 2.52 -8.50 8.12
N LEU A 151 3.81 -8.70 8.37
CA LEU A 151 4.76 -9.25 7.39
C LEU A 151 4.77 -10.79 7.37
N ASP A 152 4.76 -11.42 8.55
CA ASP A 152 5.05 -12.84 8.75
C ASP A 152 3.86 -13.78 8.47
N LYS A 153 2.63 -13.31 8.71
CA LYS A 153 1.40 -14.15 8.66
C LYS A 153 0.61 -14.02 7.37
N ARG A 154 1.25 -13.50 6.33
CA ARG A 154 0.68 -13.40 4.98
C ARG A 154 0.58 -14.77 4.32
N ALA A 155 -0.38 -14.93 3.43
CA ALA A 155 -0.37 -16.07 2.52
C ALA A 155 0.83 -15.97 1.58
N ALA A 156 1.27 -17.09 1.00
CA ALA A 156 2.23 -17.04 -0.09
C ALA A 156 1.64 -16.33 -1.30
N SER A 157 0.40 -16.64 -1.63
CA SER A 157 -0.37 -15.98 -2.68
C SER A 157 -1.80 -15.75 -2.21
N PHE A 158 -2.38 -14.60 -2.57
CA PHE A 158 -3.74 -14.19 -2.18
C PHE A 158 -4.30 -13.18 -3.18
N TYR A 159 -5.31 -13.56 -3.97
CA TYR A 159 -5.85 -12.68 -5.03
C TYR A 159 -7.26 -13.06 -5.49
N GLY A 160 -7.85 -12.18 -6.31
CA GLY A 160 -9.17 -12.36 -6.93
C GLY A 160 -10.35 -12.12 -5.98
N PRO A 161 -11.60 -12.09 -6.48
CA PRO A 161 -12.78 -11.75 -5.68
C PRO A 161 -13.18 -12.84 -4.67
N ASN A 162 -12.81 -14.09 -4.94
CA ASN A 162 -13.06 -15.24 -4.07
C ASN A 162 -11.85 -15.57 -3.17
N ASP A 163 -10.88 -14.66 -3.04
CA ASP A 163 -9.67 -14.86 -2.23
C ASP A 163 -8.99 -16.21 -2.52
N ARG A 164 -8.57 -16.43 -3.75
CA ARG A 164 -7.75 -17.61 -4.04
C ARG A 164 -6.45 -17.48 -3.24
N TRP A 165 -6.12 -18.49 -2.45
CA TRP A 165 -4.99 -18.44 -1.52
C TRP A 165 -4.11 -19.67 -1.60
N LYS A 166 -2.83 -19.47 -1.29
CA LYS A 166 -1.81 -20.52 -1.07
C LYS A 166 -1.01 -20.18 0.18
N LEU A 167 -0.85 -21.13 1.10
CA LEU A 167 -0.08 -20.98 2.33
C LEU A 167 1.34 -21.56 2.18
N LEU A 168 2.19 -21.28 3.17
CA LEU A 168 3.58 -21.74 3.22
C LEU A 168 3.73 -23.26 3.32
N ASP A 169 2.73 -23.96 3.86
CA ASP A 169 2.68 -25.43 3.93
C ASP A 169 2.08 -26.06 2.65
N ASN A 170 2.00 -25.30 1.56
CA ASN A 170 1.40 -25.66 0.27
C ASN A 170 -0.11 -25.93 0.27
N LYS A 171 -0.80 -25.81 1.41
CA LYS A 171 -2.27 -25.80 1.39
C LYS A 171 -2.76 -24.62 0.57
N ASN A 172 -3.82 -24.84 -0.19
CA ASN A 172 -4.40 -23.84 -1.08
C ASN A 172 -5.91 -24.00 -1.12
N GLY A 173 -6.59 -22.94 -1.53
CA GLY A 173 -8.05 -22.92 -1.61
C GLY A 173 -8.56 -21.58 -2.12
N PHE A 174 -9.86 -21.38 -1.93
CA PHE A 174 -10.57 -20.14 -2.21
C PHE A 174 -11.67 -19.98 -1.17
N ASN A 175 -12.11 -18.75 -0.93
CA ASN A 175 -13.04 -18.35 0.12
C ASN A 175 -12.57 -18.72 1.55
N GLY A 176 -13.44 -18.50 2.54
CA GLY A 176 -13.23 -18.89 3.94
C GLY A 176 -12.34 -17.93 4.73
N TRP A 177 -11.63 -17.02 4.07
CA TRP A 177 -10.73 -16.07 4.73
C TRP A 177 -11.48 -15.07 5.63
N ASP A 178 -12.75 -14.80 5.34
CA ASP A 178 -13.64 -13.97 6.13
C ASP A 178 -13.94 -14.53 7.53
N GLY A 179 -13.67 -15.83 7.76
CA GLY A 179 -13.78 -16.45 9.07
C GLY A 179 -12.58 -16.21 10.00
N VAL A 180 -11.40 -15.83 9.49
CA VAL A 180 -10.16 -15.72 10.28
C VAL A 180 -10.28 -14.67 11.38
N GLY A 181 -10.04 -15.06 12.64
CA GLY A 181 -10.21 -14.17 13.81
C GLY A 181 -11.64 -14.07 14.34
N THR A 182 -12.58 -14.84 13.78
CA THR A 182 -13.96 -14.94 14.26
C THR A 182 -14.21 -16.30 14.92
N ASP A 183 -15.35 -16.46 15.57
CA ASP A 183 -15.79 -17.76 16.12
C ASP A 183 -16.01 -18.84 15.04
N ASN A 184 -16.00 -18.44 13.76
CA ASN A 184 -16.14 -19.33 12.60
C ASN A 184 -14.80 -19.68 11.95
N GLU A 185 -13.65 -19.29 12.52
CA GLU A 185 -12.35 -19.64 11.97
C GLU A 185 -12.13 -21.16 11.96
N LYS A 186 -11.48 -21.66 10.91
CA LYS A 186 -11.27 -23.10 10.69
C LYS A 186 -9.91 -23.34 10.07
N GLU A 187 -9.22 -24.37 10.54
CA GLU A 187 -7.96 -24.80 9.94
C GLU A 187 -8.10 -25.03 8.41
N PRO A 188 -7.13 -24.59 7.59
CA PRO A 188 -5.87 -23.95 7.97
C PRO A 188 -5.94 -22.43 8.18
N LEU A 189 -7.12 -21.82 8.01
CA LEU A 189 -7.35 -20.38 8.07
C LEU A 189 -7.78 -19.96 9.49
N VAL A 190 -6.78 -19.86 10.38
CA VAL A 190 -6.96 -19.44 11.77
C VAL A 190 -6.04 -18.26 12.10
N LEU A 191 -6.45 -17.38 13.00
CA LEU A 191 -5.77 -16.11 13.29
C LEU A 191 -4.32 -16.31 13.75
N THR A 192 -4.03 -17.42 14.43
CA THR A 192 -2.65 -17.75 14.86
C THR A 192 -1.69 -17.97 13.68
N LYS A 193 -2.22 -18.34 12.50
CA LYS A 193 -1.45 -18.67 11.28
C LYS A 193 -1.62 -17.66 10.15
N CYS A 194 -2.74 -16.95 10.10
CA CYS A 194 -3.13 -16.06 9.00
C CYS A 194 -3.51 -14.67 9.52
N LEU A 195 -3.44 -13.67 8.65
CA LEU A 195 -4.01 -12.35 8.92
C LEU A 195 -5.54 -12.37 8.80
N SER A 196 -6.25 -11.71 9.71
CA SER A 196 -7.69 -11.41 9.54
C SER A 196 -7.89 -10.25 8.55
N TYR A 197 -9.10 -10.04 8.03
CA TYR A 197 -9.36 -8.90 7.14
C TYR A 197 -9.10 -7.54 7.77
N ASP A 198 -9.30 -7.41 9.09
CA ASP A 198 -9.00 -6.16 9.79
C ASP A 198 -7.49 -5.90 9.83
N GLU A 199 -6.68 -6.96 9.96
CA GLU A 199 -5.22 -6.87 9.85
C GLU A 199 -4.76 -6.61 8.43
N ILE A 200 -5.36 -7.27 7.43
CA ILE A 200 -5.01 -7.07 6.02
C ILE A 200 -5.22 -5.60 5.62
N LYS A 201 -6.25 -4.94 6.15
CA LYS A 201 -6.52 -3.51 5.90
C LYS A 201 -5.40 -2.60 6.40
N LEU A 202 -4.86 -2.88 7.58
CA LEU A 202 -3.69 -2.16 8.11
C LEU A 202 -2.42 -2.51 7.33
N SER A 203 -2.24 -3.78 7.01
CA SER A 203 -1.14 -4.32 6.20
C SER A 203 -1.08 -3.67 4.81
N ALA A 204 -2.23 -3.34 4.22
CA ALA A 204 -2.33 -2.67 2.93
C ALA A 204 -1.83 -1.20 2.93
N MET A 205 -1.64 -0.58 4.09
CA MET A 205 -1.08 0.77 4.19
C MET A 205 0.43 0.79 4.41
N MET A 206 1.09 -0.38 4.40
CA MET A 206 2.54 -0.51 4.51
C MET A 206 3.23 -0.47 3.13
N VAL A 207 4.49 -0.04 3.13
CA VAL A 207 5.40 -0.16 1.98
C VAL A 207 6.64 -0.94 2.41
N MET A 208 7.20 -1.76 1.52
CA MET A 208 8.51 -2.40 1.70
C MET A 208 9.50 -1.80 0.71
N SER A 209 10.66 -1.34 1.20
CA SER A 209 11.68 -0.69 0.37
C SER A 209 13.05 -1.34 0.56
N SER A 210 13.82 -1.51 -0.52
CA SER A 210 15.24 -1.86 -0.47
C SER A 210 15.96 -1.45 -1.74
N HIS A 211 17.30 -1.38 -1.69
CA HIS A 211 18.11 -1.53 -2.89
C HIS A 211 17.96 -2.95 -3.47
N THR A 212 18.16 -3.08 -4.78
CA THR A 212 18.11 -4.36 -5.50
C THR A 212 18.91 -4.28 -6.80
N GLU A 213 19.36 -5.43 -7.29
CA GLU A 213 19.84 -5.57 -8.67
C GLU A 213 18.65 -5.79 -9.61
N PHE A 214 18.67 -5.11 -10.76
CA PHE A 214 17.71 -5.35 -11.83
C PHE A 214 18.34 -6.29 -12.86
N ILE A 215 17.72 -7.45 -13.08
CA ILE A 215 18.25 -8.44 -14.03
C ILE A 215 17.69 -8.28 -15.45
N ASN A 216 16.60 -7.53 -15.59
CA ASN A 216 15.94 -7.18 -16.86
C ASN A 216 15.13 -5.87 -16.70
N ASP A 217 14.43 -5.46 -17.75
CA ASP A 217 13.69 -4.19 -17.81
C ASP A 217 12.49 -4.07 -16.85
N GLY A 218 12.05 -5.18 -16.23
CA GLY A 218 10.92 -5.21 -15.31
C GLY A 218 9.55 -5.32 -16.00
N SER A 219 9.52 -5.57 -17.31
CA SER A 219 8.26 -5.73 -18.06
C SER A 219 7.38 -6.85 -17.53
N ARG A 220 6.05 -6.73 -17.71
CA ARG A 220 5.11 -7.74 -17.21
C ARG A 220 5.40 -9.16 -17.73
N ASN A 221 5.97 -9.26 -18.92
CA ASN A 221 6.28 -10.54 -19.57
C ASN A 221 7.76 -10.95 -19.42
N ASN A 222 8.50 -10.38 -18.45
CA ASN A 222 9.94 -10.59 -18.35
C ASN A 222 10.34 -12.03 -17.96
N ARG A 223 9.48 -12.74 -17.20
CA ARG A 223 9.63 -14.15 -16.81
C ARG A 223 10.96 -14.53 -16.15
N GLY A 224 11.73 -13.55 -15.67
CA GLY A 224 13.05 -13.74 -15.11
C GLY A 224 14.13 -14.10 -16.11
N ILE A 225 13.91 -13.74 -17.37
CA ILE A 225 14.93 -13.76 -18.41
C ILE A 225 15.91 -12.64 -18.10
N VAL A 226 17.20 -12.97 -17.94
CA VAL A 226 18.27 -12.00 -17.70
C VAL A 226 18.56 -11.25 -19.00
N SER A 227 18.64 -9.92 -18.93
CA SER A 227 19.03 -9.08 -20.07
C SER A 227 20.43 -9.44 -20.54
N ARG A 228 20.60 -9.52 -21.86
CA ARG A 228 21.91 -9.68 -22.51
C ARG A 228 22.53 -8.34 -22.89
N ASP A 229 21.72 -7.28 -22.88
CA ASP A 229 22.14 -5.93 -23.21
C ASP A 229 22.38 -5.15 -21.90
N PRO A 230 23.65 -4.81 -21.57
CA PRO A 230 23.96 -4.04 -20.37
C PRO A 230 23.51 -2.58 -20.47
N ASP A 231 23.23 -2.07 -21.67
CA ASP A 231 22.80 -0.68 -21.89
C ASP A 231 21.27 -0.52 -21.88
N ALA A 232 20.52 -1.63 -21.98
CA ALA A 232 19.06 -1.60 -21.89
C ALA A 232 18.55 -1.41 -20.44
N VAL A 233 19.28 -1.91 -19.45
CA VAL A 233 18.80 -2.06 -18.06
C VAL A 233 19.70 -1.28 -17.10
N GLN A 234 19.09 -0.55 -16.17
CA GLN A 234 19.81 0.04 -15.06
C GLN A 234 20.35 -1.10 -14.18
N PRO A 235 21.65 -1.17 -13.81
CA PRO A 235 22.15 -2.32 -13.06
C PRO A 235 21.52 -2.47 -11.66
N ARG A 236 21.42 -1.36 -10.94
CA ARG A 236 20.95 -1.30 -9.54
C ARG A 236 20.10 -0.07 -9.31
N GLY A 237 19.12 -0.19 -8.42
CA GLY A 237 18.28 0.92 -7.97
C GLY A 237 17.63 0.63 -6.63
N VAL A 238 16.53 1.33 -6.36
CA VAL A 238 15.64 1.07 -5.21
C VAL A 238 14.32 0.54 -5.74
N ILE A 239 13.76 -0.48 -5.09
CA ILE A 239 12.42 -1.01 -5.38
C ILE A 239 11.52 -0.88 -4.16
N MET A 240 10.30 -0.37 -4.37
CA MET A 240 9.26 -0.22 -3.36
C MET A 240 8.02 -1.05 -3.72
N GLY A 241 7.63 -1.96 -2.83
CA GLY A 241 6.35 -2.65 -2.90
C GLY A 241 5.26 -1.79 -2.28
N VAL A 242 4.32 -1.32 -3.12
CA VAL A 242 3.27 -0.37 -2.72
C VAL A 242 1.91 -1.01 -2.91
N ILE A 243 1.10 -0.99 -1.86
CA ILE A 243 -0.21 -1.63 -1.87
C ILE A 243 -1.30 -0.58 -2.07
N GLY A 244 -2.10 -0.78 -3.12
CA GLY A 244 -3.26 0.06 -3.43
C GLY A 244 -4.57 -0.45 -2.83
N THR A 245 -5.63 0.34 -2.98
CA THR A 245 -6.97 0.00 -2.51
C THR A 245 -7.54 -1.21 -3.23
N ARG A 246 -8.17 -2.15 -2.51
CA ARG A 246 -8.81 -3.33 -3.13
C ARG A 246 -10.33 -3.29 -2.99
N PHE A 247 -11.05 -3.12 -4.11
CA PHE A 247 -12.53 -3.11 -4.13
C PHE A 247 -13.17 -4.42 -4.61
N GLN A 248 -12.39 -5.46 -4.91
CA GLN A 248 -12.91 -6.75 -5.40
C GLN A 248 -13.63 -7.61 -4.34
N LYS A 249 -13.53 -7.24 -3.05
CA LYS A 249 -14.17 -7.95 -1.95
C LYS A 249 -15.15 -7.02 -1.22
N PRO A 250 -16.46 -7.06 -1.56
CA PRO A 250 -17.45 -6.23 -0.90
C PRO A 250 -17.44 -6.39 0.62
N ARG A 251 -17.61 -5.28 1.34
CA ARG A 251 -17.67 -5.20 2.81
C ARG A 251 -16.38 -5.46 3.60
N PHE A 252 -15.24 -5.60 2.93
CA PHE A 252 -13.95 -5.76 3.59
C PHE A 252 -12.97 -4.70 3.10
N MET A 253 -11.89 -4.51 3.86
CA MET A 253 -10.80 -3.61 3.46
C MET A 253 -11.30 -2.18 3.24
N GLU A 254 -10.76 -1.47 2.25
CA GLU A 254 -11.17 -0.10 1.91
C GLU A 254 -12.62 0.00 1.42
N TYR A 255 -13.27 -1.10 1.03
CA TYR A 255 -14.69 -1.08 0.67
C TYR A 255 -15.54 -0.56 1.84
N GLN A 256 -15.14 -0.85 3.09
CA GLN A 256 -15.87 -0.45 4.29
C GLN A 256 -15.92 1.08 4.49
N ASP A 257 -14.94 1.82 3.97
CA ASP A 257 -14.76 3.25 4.26
C ASP A 257 -14.99 4.15 3.04
N ILE A 258 -14.95 3.57 1.83
CA ILE A 258 -14.98 4.29 0.55
C ILE A 258 -16.23 3.95 -0.26
N VAL A 259 -16.71 2.71 -0.21
CA VAL A 259 -17.87 2.27 -1.00
C VAL A 259 -19.11 2.26 -0.11
N ILE A 260 -20.16 2.94 -0.57
CA ILE A 260 -21.37 3.18 0.21
C ILE A 260 -22.53 2.46 -0.48
N THR A 261 -23.13 1.48 0.21
CA THR A 261 -24.27 0.69 -0.29
C THR A 261 -25.34 0.54 0.78
N PRO A 262 -26.62 0.32 0.42
CA PRO A 262 -27.68 0.16 1.42
C PRO A 262 -27.49 -1.11 2.29
N GLN A 263 -26.89 -2.17 1.73
CA GLN A 263 -26.63 -3.40 2.48
C GLN A 263 -25.50 -3.27 3.51
N GLN A 264 -24.57 -2.33 3.29
CA GLN A 264 -23.45 -2.08 4.19
C GLN A 264 -23.71 -0.90 5.12
N ASN A 265 -24.04 0.27 4.55
CA ASN A 265 -24.10 1.56 5.25
C ASN A 265 -25.45 1.78 5.92
N ASN A 266 -25.73 0.97 6.92
CA ASN A 266 -26.92 1.02 7.77
C ASN A 266 -26.53 0.92 9.26
N LEU A 267 -27.50 1.21 10.14
CA LEU A 267 -27.30 1.22 11.59
C LEU A 267 -26.85 -0.15 12.13
N ASP A 268 -27.40 -1.25 11.61
CA ASP A 268 -27.09 -2.63 12.06
C ASP A 268 -25.61 -3.01 11.85
N ASN A 269 -24.96 -2.37 10.87
CA ASN A 269 -23.54 -2.55 10.58
C ASN A 269 -22.64 -1.48 11.22
N GLY A 270 -23.20 -0.63 12.08
CA GLY A 270 -22.46 0.39 12.84
C GLY A 270 -22.15 1.68 12.08
N TYR A 271 -22.85 1.96 10.98
CA TYR A 271 -22.74 3.22 10.24
C TYR A 271 -23.76 4.26 10.72
N GLY A 272 -23.51 5.54 10.43
CA GLY A 272 -24.39 6.65 10.77
C GLY A 272 -24.09 7.34 12.10
N ASN A 273 -24.80 8.44 12.34
CA ASN A 273 -24.76 9.17 13.61
C ASN A 273 -25.47 8.35 14.71
N THR A 274 -25.02 8.49 15.94
CA THR A 274 -25.52 7.80 17.14
C THR A 274 -27.04 7.92 17.31
N MET A 275 -27.70 6.79 17.55
CA MET A 275 -28.91 6.60 18.37
C MET A 275 -28.73 5.29 19.16
N ASP A 276 -29.40 5.16 20.30
CA ASP A 276 -29.31 4.01 21.21
C ASP A 276 -29.48 2.64 20.51
N GLY A 277 -28.72 1.62 20.96
CA GLY A 277 -28.92 0.22 20.58
C GLY A 277 -27.95 -0.40 19.56
N THR A 278 -26.86 0.28 19.19
CA THR A 278 -25.83 -0.30 18.30
C THR A 278 -24.78 -1.10 19.08
N PHE A 279 -24.33 -2.23 18.52
CA PHE A 279 -23.25 -3.03 19.11
C PHE A 279 -21.93 -2.22 19.13
N GLU A 280 -21.42 -1.96 20.34
CA GLU A 280 -20.21 -1.16 20.60
C GLU A 280 -18.96 -1.66 19.83
N GLU A 281 -18.85 -2.96 19.59
CA GLU A 281 -17.75 -3.55 18.81
C GLU A 281 -17.74 -3.03 17.36
N LYS A 282 -18.78 -3.36 16.57
CA LYS A 282 -18.84 -3.00 15.15
C LYS A 282 -18.82 -1.49 14.97
N ARG A 283 -19.60 -0.76 15.77
CA ARG A 283 -19.66 0.70 15.69
C ARG A 283 -18.34 1.34 16.08
N GLY A 284 -17.72 0.90 17.17
CA GLY A 284 -16.43 1.41 17.62
C GLY A 284 -15.36 1.27 16.53
N MET A 285 -15.33 0.14 15.83
CA MET A 285 -14.43 -0.05 14.69
C MET A 285 -14.74 0.92 13.53
N ARG A 286 -16.02 1.13 13.17
CA ARG A 286 -16.41 2.08 12.11
C ARG A 286 -16.06 3.52 12.45
N VAL A 287 -16.32 3.95 13.67
CA VAL A 287 -15.98 5.29 14.16
C VAL A 287 -14.46 5.49 14.19
N LEU A 288 -13.71 4.47 14.60
CA LEU A 288 -12.25 4.52 14.59
C LEU A 288 -11.69 4.80 13.19
N TRP A 289 -12.20 4.11 12.16
CA TRP A 289 -11.81 4.36 10.78
C TRP A 289 -12.34 5.69 10.23
N ALA A 290 -13.57 6.09 10.58
CA ALA A 290 -14.09 7.39 10.20
C ALA A 290 -13.21 8.53 10.74
N LYS A 291 -12.81 8.45 12.01
CA LYS A 291 -11.92 9.45 12.64
C LYS A 291 -10.55 9.48 12.00
N PHE A 292 -10.03 8.33 11.59
CA PHE A 292 -8.80 8.29 10.79
C PHE A 292 -8.96 9.12 9.51
N TYR A 293 -10.07 8.97 8.78
CA TYR A 293 -10.38 9.80 7.62
C TYR A 293 -10.81 11.24 7.96
N GLY A 294 -10.78 11.66 9.23
CA GLY A 294 -11.16 13.01 9.66
C GLY A 294 -12.67 13.24 9.67
N GLU A 295 -13.44 12.19 9.96
CA GLU A 295 -14.90 12.22 10.10
C GLU A 295 -15.33 11.67 11.45
N ASP A 296 -16.46 12.13 11.98
CA ASP A 296 -16.99 11.58 13.24
C ASP A 296 -17.54 10.16 13.07
N TYR A 297 -18.15 9.88 11.91
CA TYR A 297 -18.72 8.60 11.54
C TYR A 297 -18.82 8.47 10.01
N HIS A 298 -18.86 7.23 9.52
CA HIS A 298 -19.19 6.98 8.10
C HIS A 298 -20.70 7.04 7.90
N PRO A 299 -21.20 7.75 6.87
CA PRO A 299 -22.63 8.04 6.72
C PRO A 299 -23.47 6.81 6.39
N LEU A 300 -24.77 6.93 6.67
CA LEU A 300 -25.79 6.02 6.15
C LEU A 300 -25.93 6.17 4.64
N TYR A 301 -26.45 5.15 3.97
CA TYR A 301 -26.72 5.20 2.53
C TYR A 301 -27.68 6.35 2.17
N GLU A 302 -28.78 6.49 2.90
CA GLU A 302 -29.81 7.51 2.66
C GLU A 302 -29.27 8.92 2.91
N GLU A 303 -28.39 9.08 3.89
CA GLU A 303 -27.70 10.34 4.18
C GLU A 303 -26.80 10.74 3.01
N THR A 304 -26.03 9.80 2.48
CA THR A 304 -25.18 10.01 1.30
C THR A 304 -26.01 10.36 0.07
N VAL A 305 -27.12 9.66 -0.19
CA VAL A 305 -28.04 9.98 -1.30
C VAL A 305 -28.59 11.41 -1.19
N LYS A 306 -28.90 11.88 0.02
CA LYS A 306 -29.32 13.28 0.24
C LYS A 306 -28.17 14.25 -0.07
N ARG A 307 -26.97 13.98 0.43
CA ARG A 307 -25.76 14.80 0.18
C ARG A 307 -25.44 14.92 -1.31
N MET A 308 -25.63 13.84 -2.08
CA MET A 308 -25.41 13.83 -3.53
C MET A 308 -26.33 14.75 -4.34
N LYS A 309 -27.51 15.09 -3.82
CA LYS A 309 -28.45 16.02 -4.48
C LYS A 309 -28.00 17.48 -4.37
N SER A 310 -27.03 17.78 -3.51
CA SER A 310 -26.46 19.12 -3.42
C SER A 310 -25.69 19.48 -4.69
N LYS A 311 -25.88 20.70 -5.20
CA LYS A 311 -25.11 21.24 -6.34
C LYS A 311 -23.61 21.35 -6.04
N GLU A 312 -23.27 21.42 -4.76
CA GLU A 312 -21.89 21.52 -4.26
C GLU A 312 -21.21 20.17 -4.08
N ASN A 313 -21.91 19.04 -4.33
CA ASN A 313 -21.30 17.73 -4.21
C ASN A 313 -20.07 17.59 -5.13
N ARG A 314 -18.92 17.33 -4.51
CA ARG A 314 -17.65 16.97 -5.15
C ARG A 314 -17.04 15.68 -4.60
N ARG A 315 -17.71 15.07 -3.62
CA ARG A 315 -17.18 13.95 -2.83
C ARG A 315 -17.73 12.60 -3.27
N TYR A 316 -19.01 12.54 -3.57
CA TYR A 316 -19.69 11.27 -3.81
C TYR A 316 -20.07 11.12 -5.28
N ILE A 317 -19.78 9.96 -5.85
CA ILE A 317 -20.13 9.62 -7.23
C ILE A 317 -20.93 8.32 -7.28
N SER A 318 -22.02 8.31 -8.03
CA SER A 318 -22.80 7.07 -8.22
C SER A 318 -22.06 6.18 -9.22
N ILE A 319 -21.81 4.94 -8.83
CA ILE A 319 -21.31 3.89 -9.74
C ILE A 319 -22.50 3.25 -10.46
N ASN A 320 -23.56 2.97 -9.69
CA ASN A 320 -24.84 2.43 -10.15
C ASN A 320 -25.93 2.80 -9.13
N ASN A 321 -27.14 2.28 -9.33
CA ASN A 321 -28.34 2.61 -8.54
C ASN A 321 -28.23 2.41 -7.02
N GLN A 322 -27.29 1.58 -6.56
CA GLN A 322 -27.14 1.20 -5.15
C GLN A 322 -25.71 1.30 -4.63
N THR A 323 -24.78 1.77 -5.46
CA THR A 323 -23.36 1.84 -5.11
C THR A 323 -22.85 3.25 -5.35
N ILE A 324 -22.35 3.86 -4.29
CA ILE A 324 -21.76 5.19 -4.29
C ILE A 324 -20.29 5.07 -3.90
N PHE A 325 -19.44 5.86 -4.52
CA PHE A 325 -18.01 5.92 -4.24
C PHE A 325 -17.63 7.27 -3.64
N ASP A 326 -16.85 7.21 -2.56
CA ASP A 326 -16.32 8.36 -1.85
C ASP A 326 -14.92 8.73 -2.35
N ILE A 327 -14.87 9.75 -3.19
CA ILE A 327 -13.63 10.25 -3.80
C ILE A 327 -12.66 10.75 -2.73
N VAL A 328 -13.17 11.42 -1.70
CA VAL A 328 -12.31 12.07 -0.69
C VAL A 328 -11.61 11.02 0.16
N ASN A 329 -12.32 9.99 0.64
CA ASN A 329 -11.69 8.93 1.43
C ASN A 329 -10.76 8.06 0.60
N TYR A 330 -11.07 7.83 -0.68
CA TYR A 330 -10.14 7.22 -1.63
C TYR A 330 -8.84 8.01 -1.79
N MET A 331 -8.96 9.33 -1.97
CA MET A 331 -7.80 10.19 -2.11
C MET A 331 -6.98 10.24 -0.82
N LYS A 332 -7.60 10.36 0.36
CA LYS A 332 -6.89 10.31 1.66
C LYS A 332 -6.13 8.99 1.84
N ARG A 333 -6.77 7.86 1.52
CA ARG A 333 -6.13 6.53 1.59
C ARG A 333 -4.93 6.41 0.65
N THR A 334 -5.06 6.93 -0.56
CA THR A 334 -3.99 6.90 -1.58
C THR A 334 -2.85 7.84 -1.21
N LEU A 335 -3.18 9.02 -0.66
CA LEU A 335 -2.24 10.06 -0.26
C LEU A 335 -1.19 9.53 0.73
N LEU A 336 -1.58 8.66 1.67
CA LEU A 336 -0.63 8.03 2.60
C LEU A 336 0.51 7.30 1.86
N SER A 337 0.14 6.46 0.88
CA SER A 337 1.13 5.71 0.09
C SER A 337 1.98 6.66 -0.77
N VAL A 338 1.39 7.73 -1.30
CA VAL A 338 2.07 8.75 -2.08
C VAL A 338 3.10 9.53 -1.25
N GLU A 339 2.74 9.92 -0.03
CA GLU A 339 3.67 10.61 0.87
C GLU A 339 4.86 9.70 1.24
N ILE A 340 4.60 8.41 1.54
CA ILE A 340 5.67 7.44 1.82
C ILE A 340 6.65 7.32 0.63
N ILE A 341 6.16 7.11 -0.60
CA ILE A 341 7.07 6.90 -1.75
C ILE A 341 7.88 8.14 -2.09
N LEU A 342 7.32 9.35 -1.94
CA LEU A 342 8.03 10.60 -2.22
C LEU A 342 9.12 10.84 -1.17
N LEU A 343 8.81 10.66 0.11
CA LEU A 343 9.76 10.81 1.20
C LEU A 343 10.87 9.75 1.16
N GLU A 344 10.53 8.49 0.85
CA GLU A 344 11.50 7.41 0.71
C GLU A 344 12.43 7.63 -0.49
N ALA A 345 11.89 8.01 -1.66
CA ALA A 345 12.72 8.35 -2.82
C ALA A 345 13.67 9.51 -2.53
N ASN A 346 13.18 10.55 -1.85
CA ASN A 346 13.98 11.69 -1.41
C ASN A 346 15.11 11.26 -0.46
N SER A 347 14.78 10.49 0.59
CA SER A 347 15.76 10.04 1.60
C SER A 347 16.83 9.12 0.99
N ARG A 348 16.43 8.23 0.06
CA ARG A 348 17.37 7.35 -0.64
C ARG A 348 18.31 8.14 -1.53
N ALA A 349 17.81 9.10 -2.29
CA ALA A 349 18.66 9.92 -3.16
C ALA A 349 19.61 10.84 -2.35
N GLU A 350 19.13 11.44 -1.27
CA GLU A 350 19.94 12.21 -0.33
C GLU A 350 21.12 11.40 0.22
N LYS A 351 20.85 10.18 0.72
CA LYS A 351 21.90 9.27 1.24
C LYS A 351 22.91 8.84 0.17
N HIS A 352 22.56 8.95 -1.11
CA HIS A 352 23.44 8.66 -2.25
C HIS A 352 24.06 9.92 -2.86
N ASN A 353 23.86 11.10 -2.26
CA ASN A 353 24.34 12.39 -2.77
C ASN A 353 23.99 12.63 -4.25
N THR A 354 22.78 12.25 -4.65
CA THR A 354 22.26 12.42 -6.02
C THR A 354 20.77 12.80 -5.98
N THR A 355 20.11 12.92 -7.13
CA THR A 355 18.65 13.05 -7.21
C THR A 355 17.99 11.74 -7.65
N ALA A 356 16.74 11.54 -7.26
CA ALA A 356 15.92 10.40 -7.65
C ALA A 356 15.19 10.68 -8.98
N PHE A 357 15.18 9.66 -9.84
CA PHE A 357 14.21 9.48 -10.89
C PHE A 357 13.19 8.43 -10.40
N LEU A 358 12.00 8.88 -9.99
CA LEU A 358 10.97 8.02 -9.42
C LEU A 358 10.05 7.47 -10.52
N HIS A 359 10.03 6.16 -10.72
CA HIS A 359 9.12 5.46 -11.63
C HIS A 359 7.89 4.95 -10.86
N VAL A 360 6.73 5.48 -11.24
CA VAL A 360 5.43 5.20 -10.62
C VAL A 360 4.55 4.43 -11.58
N VAL A 361 4.05 3.28 -11.12
CA VAL A 361 2.95 2.55 -11.77
C VAL A 361 1.67 2.70 -10.94
N GLY A 362 0.51 2.48 -11.57
CA GLY A 362 -0.78 2.50 -10.86
C GLY A 362 -0.92 1.36 -9.86
N PHE A 363 -0.74 1.63 -8.57
CA PHE A 363 -1.04 0.68 -7.48
C PHE A 363 -2.52 0.73 -7.10
N GLY A 364 -3.23 -0.40 -7.18
CA GLY A 364 -4.68 -0.48 -6.98
C GLY A 364 -5.55 0.02 -8.14
N LEU A 365 -4.94 0.38 -9.28
CA LEU A 365 -5.63 0.87 -10.49
C LEU A 365 -5.86 -0.22 -11.55
N GLY A 366 -5.33 -1.43 -11.32
CA GLY A 366 -5.55 -2.61 -12.16
C GLY A 366 -6.93 -3.22 -11.93
N VAL A 367 -6.99 -4.54 -11.75
CA VAL A 367 -8.26 -5.27 -11.53
C VAL A 367 -8.99 -4.88 -10.23
N TRP A 368 -8.38 -4.05 -9.38
CA TRP A 368 -8.92 -3.59 -8.11
C TRP A 368 -9.70 -2.27 -8.17
N LYS A 369 -9.59 -1.50 -9.25
CA LYS A 369 -10.37 -0.27 -9.39
C LYS A 369 -11.86 -0.57 -9.54
N ILE A 370 -12.69 0.36 -9.09
CA ILE A 370 -14.15 0.22 -9.16
C ILE A 370 -14.81 1.25 -10.08
N ILE A 371 -14.13 2.36 -10.39
CA ILE A 371 -14.56 3.34 -11.38
C ILE A 371 -13.52 3.51 -12.51
N PRO A 372 -13.94 3.79 -13.75
CA PRO A 372 -13.01 3.96 -14.88
C PRO A 372 -11.96 5.06 -14.65
N ASP A 373 -12.40 6.19 -14.08
CA ASP A 373 -11.64 7.43 -13.95
C ASP A 373 -10.81 7.52 -12.65
N GLN A 374 -10.63 6.39 -11.95
CA GLN A 374 -9.92 6.35 -10.67
C GLN A 374 -8.47 6.88 -10.76
N GLU A 375 -7.86 6.80 -11.95
CA GLU A 375 -6.54 7.37 -12.27
C GLU A 375 -6.49 8.90 -12.06
N VAL A 376 -7.58 9.62 -12.31
CA VAL A 376 -7.65 11.09 -12.13
C VAL A 376 -7.44 11.44 -10.66
N TYR A 377 -8.19 10.79 -9.78
CA TYR A 377 -8.10 11.02 -8.33
C TYR A 377 -6.77 10.52 -7.76
N PHE A 378 -6.21 9.44 -8.31
CA PHE A 378 -4.87 8.96 -7.96
C PHE A 378 -3.80 10.01 -8.27
N LEU A 379 -3.74 10.54 -9.49
CA LEU A 379 -2.76 11.56 -9.88
C LEU A 379 -2.96 12.86 -9.12
N LYS A 380 -4.21 13.21 -8.77
CA LYS A 380 -4.50 14.35 -7.90
C LYS A 380 -3.81 14.22 -6.54
N THR A 381 -3.69 13.02 -5.97
CA THR A 381 -2.99 12.85 -4.69
C THR A 381 -1.49 13.11 -4.79
N PHE A 382 -0.86 12.77 -5.92
CA PHE A 382 0.52 13.18 -6.20
C PHE A 382 0.63 14.69 -6.32
N GLU A 383 -0.30 15.35 -7.02
CA GLU A 383 -0.29 16.81 -7.11
C GLU A 383 -0.31 17.46 -5.72
N ILE A 384 -1.25 17.02 -4.87
CA ILE A 384 -1.43 17.55 -3.52
C ILE A 384 -0.15 17.32 -2.69
N ALA A 385 0.38 16.10 -2.70
CA ALA A 385 1.58 15.73 -1.95
C ALA A 385 2.80 16.54 -2.39
N ILE A 386 3.05 16.63 -3.70
CA ILE A 386 4.19 17.36 -4.27
C ILE A 386 4.10 18.85 -3.92
N ARG A 387 2.95 19.49 -4.12
CA ARG A 387 2.78 20.92 -3.81
C ARG A 387 3.02 21.20 -2.33
N LYS A 388 2.47 20.36 -1.44
CA LYS A 388 2.60 20.55 0.01
C LYS A 388 4.00 20.24 0.53
N MET A 389 4.71 19.27 -0.05
CA MET A 389 6.07 18.89 0.35
C MET A 389 7.18 19.50 -0.52
N ASN A 390 6.89 20.40 -1.47
CA ASN A 390 7.88 20.84 -2.47
C ASN A 390 9.21 21.28 -1.84
N LYS A 391 9.17 22.05 -0.76
CA LYS A 391 10.38 22.52 -0.04
C LYS A 391 11.19 21.40 0.63
N LYS A 392 10.57 20.24 0.89
CA LYS A 392 11.16 19.06 1.53
C LYS A 392 11.67 18.05 0.52
N LEU A 393 11.05 17.96 -0.66
CA LEU A 393 11.42 17.04 -1.74
C LEU A 393 12.61 17.58 -2.57
N LYS A 394 13.73 17.88 -1.91
CA LYS A 394 14.91 18.49 -2.54
C LYS A 394 15.66 17.53 -3.47
N TYR A 395 15.53 16.23 -3.23
CA TYR A 395 16.29 15.19 -3.92
C TYR A 395 15.43 14.37 -4.88
N VAL A 396 14.15 14.65 -5.04
CA VAL A 396 13.33 14.06 -6.12
C VAL A 396 13.33 15.04 -7.29
N SER A 397 14.02 14.71 -8.38
CA SER A 397 14.08 15.62 -9.54
C SER A 397 13.06 15.29 -10.61
N ASP A 398 12.69 14.02 -10.74
CA ASP A 398 11.81 13.54 -11.81
C ASP A 398 10.83 12.48 -11.29
N ILE A 399 9.60 12.54 -11.78
CA ILE A 399 8.60 11.49 -11.59
C ILE A 399 8.09 11.05 -12.96
N MET A 400 8.23 9.76 -13.24
CA MET A 400 7.67 9.07 -14.39
C MET A 400 6.40 8.34 -13.99
N PHE A 401 5.25 8.83 -14.45
CA PHE A 401 3.98 8.11 -14.38
C PHE A 401 3.87 7.18 -15.58
N ALA A 402 4.14 5.89 -15.37
CA ALA A 402 4.14 4.88 -16.42
C ALA A 402 2.81 4.13 -16.53
N TYR A 403 2.37 3.89 -17.77
CA TYR A 403 1.13 3.15 -18.09
C TYR A 403 -0.17 3.83 -17.62
N PHE A 404 -0.16 5.14 -17.41
CA PHE A 404 -1.37 5.93 -17.15
C PHE A 404 -2.01 6.35 -18.47
N ARG A 405 -3.36 6.38 -18.52
CA ARG A 405 -4.10 6.97 -19.64
C ARG A 405 -4.22 8.48 -19.51
N GLN A 406 -4.22 8.95 -18.28
CA GLN A 406 -4.14 10.37 -17.97
C GLN A 406 -2.74 10.90 -18.29
N GLU A 407 -2.67 12.10 -18.86
CA GLU A 407 -1.42 12.73 -19.30
C GLU A 407 -1.06 13.95 -18.46
N LYS A 408 -1.75 14.16 -17.34
CA LYS A 408 -1.54 15.29 -16.44
C LYS A 408 -1.59 14.87 -14.98
N CYS A 409 -0.67 15.42 -14.19
CA CYS A 409 -0.67 15.38 -12.73
C CYS A 409 -1.01 16.77 -12.23
N GLY A 410 -2.32 17.02 -12.01
CA GLY A 410 -2.81 18.38 -11.79
C GLY A 410 -2.70 19.22 -13.06
N GLY A 411 -2.05 20.37 -12.97
CA GLY A 411 -1.78 21.24 -14.11
C GLY A 411 -0.59 20.82 -14.99
N ALA A 412 0.29 19.92 -14.50
CA ALA A 412 1.54 19.57 -15.18
C ALA A 412 1.38 18.36 -16.10
N GLY A 413 1.70 18.52 -17.39
CA GLY A 413 1.76 17.44 -18.37
C GLY A 413 3.16 16.82 -18.52
N ASN A 414 3.33 16.00 -19.55
CA ASN A 414 4.61 15.36 -19.86
C ASN A 414 5.69 16.40 -20.24
N GLY A 415 6.76 16.46 -19.45
CA GLY A 415 7.88 17.39 -19.62
C GLY A 415 7.74 18.68 -18.81
N ASP A 416 6.58 18.94 -18.22
CA ASP A 416 6.32 20.11 -17.37
C ASP A 416 6.87 19.92 -15.97
N TYR A 417 6.87 21.01 -15.19
CA TYR A 417 7.25 21.00 -13.79
C TYR A 417 6.03 21.16 -12.90
N LEU A 418 6.01 20.40 -11.80
CA LEU A 418 5.12 20.63 -10.69
C LEU A 418 5.97 20.98 -9.46
N GLY A 419 6.00 22.27 -9.12
CA GLY A 419 7.02 22.78 -8.21
C GLY A 419 8.39 22.67 -8.87
N ASP A 420 9.35 22.05 -8.19
CA ASP A 420 10.72 21.84 -8.70
C ASP A 420 10.91 20.45 -9.35
N ILE A 421 9.86 19.64 -9.39
CA ILE A 421 9.90 18.25 -9.87
C ILE A 421 9.41 18.18 -11.32
N LYS A 422 10.20 17.55 -12.18
CA LYS A 422 9.83 17.31 -13.57
C LYS A 422 8.89 16.11 -13.69
N ILE A 423 7.76 16.30 -14.35
CA ILE A 423 6.74 15.27 -14.55
C ILE A 423 6.90 14.64 -15.93
N HIS A 424 6.80 13.32 -16.01
CA HIS A 424 6.82 12.57 -17.26
C HIS A 424 5.65 11.58 -17.32
N PHE A 425 5.13 11.37 -18.52
CA PHE A 425 4.16 10.33 -18.84
C PHE A 425 4.67 9.53 -20.04
N ALA A 426 4.77 8.21 -19.90
CA ALA A 426 5.18 7.34 -21.00
C ALA A 426 4.76 5.89 -20.75
N LEU A 427 4.74 5.10 -21.83
CA LEU A 427 4.90 3.65 -21.71
C LEU A 427 6.39 3.37 -21.56
N ARG A 428 6.83 3.14 -20.32
CA ARG A 428 8.24 2.91 -20.00
C ARG A 428 8.36 1.80 -18.97
N GLU A 429 9.19 0.82 -19.27
CA GLU A 429 9.47 -0.27 -18.34
C GLU A 429 10.19 0.26 -17.09
N PRO A 430 9.96 -0.33 -15.89
CA PRO A 430 10.47 0.23 -14.64
C PRO A 430 11.99 0.36 -14.60
N HIS A 431 12.72 -0.66 -15.06
CA HIS A 431 14.17 -0.78 -14.89
C HIS A 431 14.98 -0.32 -16.11
N SER A 432 14.33 0.28 -17.12
CA SER A 432 15.05 0.80 -18.29
C SER A 432 16.17 1.74 -17.85
N ARG A 433 17.31 1.67 -18.53
CA ARG A 433 18.48 2.49 -18.18
C ARG A 433 18.21 3.99 -18.37
N LEU A 434 18.76 4.81 -17.49
CA LEU A 434 18.73 6.27 -17.63
C LEU A 434 19.90 6.70 -18.53
N VAL A 435 19.68 6.69 -19.85
CA VAL A 435 20.76 6.91 -20.84
C VAL A 435 21.03 8.37 -21.18
N ARG A 436 20.10 9.29 -20.87
CA ARG A 436 20.31 10.72 -21.12
C ARG A 436 21.40 11.21 -20.18
N ALA A 437 22.40 11.93 -20.69
CA ALA A 437 23.54 12.40 -19.90
C ALA A 437 23.14 13.12 -18.59
N LYS A 438 22.06 13.92 -18.63
CA LYS A 438 21.51 14.64 -17.47
C LYS A 438 20.78 13.75 -16.44
N ASP A 439 20.44 12.53 -16.81
CA ASP A 439 19.70 11.57 -15.98
C ASP A 439 20.57 10.39 -15.53
N ALA A 440 21.72 10.16 -16.17
CA ALA A 440 22.58 9.00 -15.96
C ALA A 440 23.17 8.88 -14.54
N SER A 441 23.30 10.00 -13.82
CA SER A 441 23.77 10.03 -12.42
C SER A 441 22.64 9.88 -11.40
N LYS A 442 21.38 9.90 -11.82
CA LYS A 442 20.23 9.85 -10.92
C LYS A 442 20.02 8.45 -10.36
N LEU A 443 19.55 8.38 -9.13
CA LEU A 443 19.11 7.12 -8.53
C LEU A 443 17.76 6.72 -9.13
N LEU A 444 17.70 5.59 -9.82
CA LEU A 444 16.45 5.01 -10.26
C LEU A 444 15.71 4.39 -9.06
N VAL A 445 14.54 4.92 -8.74
CA VAL A 445 13.64 4.42 -7.71
C VAL A 445 12.38 3.94 -8.39
N VAL A 446 12.00 2.67 -8.21
CA VAL A 446 10.84 2.08 -8.88
C VAL A 446 9.80 1.59 -7.89
N THR A 447 8.54 1.68 -8.27
CA THR A 447 7.42 1.10 -7.52
C THR A 447 6.85 -0.10 -8.26
N TYR A 448 6.34 -1.08 -7.52
CA TYR A 448 5.45 -2.11 -8.05
C TYR A 448 4.20 -2.22 -7.19
N ALA A 449 3.09 -2.60 -7.81
CA ALA A 449 1.86 -2.89 -7.09
C ALA A 449 2.02 -4.23 -6.37
N TRP A 450 1.84 -4.22 -5.04
CA TRP A 450 1.87 -5.39 -4.15
C TRP A 450 0.50 -5.59 -3.49
N ASP A 451 0.27 -6.74 -2.83
CA ASP A 451 -0.94 -7.02 -2.05
C ASP A 451 -0.75 -6.90 -0.53
N GLY A 452 -1.87 -6.64 0.17
CA GLY A 452 -1.92 -6.57 1.63
C GLY A 452 -1.78 -7.92 2.36
N ASN A 453 -1.92 -9.06 1.67
CA ASN A 453 -1.96 -10.39 2.31
C ASN A 453 -1.19 -11.48 1.54
N SER A 454 -0.27 -11.09 0.66
CA SER A 454 0.61 -12.00 -0.06
C SER A 454 2.07 -11.74 0.35
N LEU A 455 2.91 -12.77 0.27
CA LEU A 455 4.35 -12.58 0.25
C LEU A 455 4.75 -11.78 -1.00
N PRO A 456 5.91 -11.09 -0.99
CA PRO A 456 6.43 -10.43 -2.19
C PRO A 456 6.43 -11.38 -3.39
N GLY A 457 5.82 -10.95 -4.49
CA GLY A 457 5.69 -11.73 -5.72
C GLY A 457 4.34 -12.43 -5.92
N ASN A 458 3.50 -12.55 -4.88
CA ASN A 458 2.13 -13.10 -4.93
C ASN A 458 1.97 -14.32 -5.86
N GLU A 459 1.41 -14.15 -7.07
CA GLU A 459 1.15 -15.24 -8.02
C GLU A 459 2.42 -15.96 -8.50
N PHE A 460 3.59 -15.34 -8.31
CA PHE A 460 4.90 -15.98 -8.44
C PHE A 460 4.94 -17.30 -7.65
N TRP A 461 4.48 -17.32 -6.40
CA TRP A 461 4.49 -18.53 -5.56
C TRP A 461 3.54 -19.63 -6.06
N GLY A 462 2.61 -19.29 -6.96
CA GLY A 462 1.75 -20.20 -7.71
C GLY A 462 2.33 -20.65 -9.06
N GLY A 463 3.49 -20.14 -9.47
CA GLY A 463 4.13 -20.42 -10.76
C GLY A 463 3.66 -19.52 -11.91
N SER A 464 2.85 -18.50 -11.64
CA SER A 464 2.46 -17.51 -12.65
C SER A 464 3.47 -16.37 -12.69
N LEU A 465 4.17 -16.22 -13.81
CA LEU A 465 5.30 -15.28 -13.93
C LEU A 465 4.94 -13.97 -14.66
N GLU A 466 3.71 -13.85 -15.16
CA GLU A 466 3.31 -12.79 -16.10
C GLU A 466 1.93 -12.17 -15.77
N SER A 467 1.29 -12.57 -14.65
CA SER A 467 -0.11 -12.21 -14.38
C SER A 467 -0.32 -10.77 -13.92
N SER A 468 0.65 -10.19 -13.22
CA SER A 468 0.48 -8.90 -12.54
C SER A 468 1.82 -8.18 -12.33
N GLY A 469 1.81 -7.06 -11.59
CA GLY A 469 3.04 -6.35 -11.22
C GLY A 469 3.89 -7.12 -10.21
N ASP A 470 3.27 -7.95 -9.38
CA ASP A 470 3.92 -8.78 -8.38
C ASP A 470 4.91 -9.80 -8.97
N PRO A 471 4.50 -10.73 -9.85
CA PRO A 471 5.44 -11.66 -10.46
C PRO A 471 6.42 -10.93 -11.39
N ALA A 472 6.03 -9.81 -12.02
CA ALA A 472 6.94 -9.03 -12.83
C ALA A 472 8.13 -8.51 -11.99
N ALA A 473 7.86 -7.94 -10.82
CA ALA A 473 8.88 -7.48 -9.86
C ALA A 473 9.68 -8.66 -9.29
N ALA A 474 9.02 -9.75 -8.90
CA ALA A 474 9.68 -10.96 -8.39
C ALA A 474 10.56 -11.65 -9.43
N CYS A 475 10.25 -11.50 -10.71
CA CYS A 475 11.03 -12.04 -11.80
C CYS A 475 12.16 -11.12 -12.25
N SER A 476 12.20 -9.87 -11.83
CA SER A 476 13.19 -8.89 -12.31
C SER A 476 14.14 -8.40 -11.21
N THR A 477 13.85 -8.74 -9.96
CA THR A 477 14.54 -8.26 -8.74
C THR A 477 14.58 -9.34 -7.66
N GLN A 478 15.22 -9.04 -6.51
CA GLN A 478 15.38 -9.99 -5.41
C GLN A 478 14.27 -9.90 -4.34
N ILE A 479 13.13 -9.25 -4.62
CA ILE A 479 12.09 -8.99 -3.59
C ILE A 479 11.59 -10.25 -2.87
N THR A 480 11.60 -11.41 -3.54
CA THR A 480 11.16 -12.70 -2.98
C THR A 480 12.07 -13.22 -1.87
N GLU A 481 13.33 -12.75 -1.83
CA GLU A 481 14.29 -13.02 -0.76
C GLU A 481 14.46 -11.79 0.15
N LEU A 482 14.66 -10.59 -0.42
CA LEU A 482 14.99 -9.39 0.35
C LEU A 482 13.83 -8.84 1.17
N HIS A 483 12.61 -8.84 0.62
CA HIS A 483 11.42 -8.30 1.30
C HIS A 483 10.64 -9.36 2.09
N ASN A 484 11.11 -10.62 2.07
CA ASN A 484 10.45 -11.74 2.71
C ASN A 484 11.01 -11.96 4.14
N SER A 485 10.19 -11.70 5.16
CA SER A 485 10.58 -11.81 6.57
C SER A 485 11.04 -13.20 7.02
N LYS A 486 10.65 -14.26 6.28
CA LYS A 486 11.11 -15.63 6.53
C LYS A 486 12.51 -15.90 6.00
N ILE A 487 12.98 -15.10 5.04
CA ILE A 487 14.28 -15.27 4.38
C ILE A 487 15.26 -14.20 4.85
N ASN A 488 14.90 -12.93 4.75
CA ASN A 488 15.76 -11.83 5.19
C ASN A 488 15.40 -11.39 6.61
N PRO A 489 16.26 -11.63 7.62
CA PRO A 489 15.97 -11.22 9.00
C PRO A 489 15.88 -9.70 9.20
N ARG A 490 16.38 -8.91 8.24
CA ARG A 490 16.25 -7.44 8.24
C ARG A 490 14.85 -6.99 7.82
N ALA A 491 14.10 -7.80 7.07
CA ALA A 491 12.73 -7.52 6.67
C ALA A 491 11.75 -7.87 7.81
N CYS A 492 11.81 -7.12 8.91
CA CYS A 492 11.05 -7.40 10.12
C CYS A 492 10.56 -6.12 10.80
N GLY A 493 9.68 -6.28 11.80
CA GLY A 493 9.11 -5.15 12.54
C GLY A 493 10.15 -4.29 13.29
N ALA A 494 11.28 -4.86 13.73
CA ALA A 494 12.33 -4.10 14.42
C ALA A 494 13.08 -3.13 13.47
N SER A 495 12.99 -3.37 12.16
CA SER A 495 13.50 -2.46 11.13
C SER A 495 12.48 -1.39 10.72
N LEU A 496 11.32 -1.27 11.39
CA LEU A 496 10.28 -0.32 11.02
C LEU A 496 10.81 1.12 10.93
N HIS A 497 10.48 1.76 9.82
CA HIS A 497 10.63 3.19 9.64
C HIS A 497 9.27 3.87 9.51
N VAL A 498 9.20 5.11 9.96
CA VAL A 498 8.04 5.98 9.87
C VAL A 498 8.32 7.05 8.83
N ALA A 499 7.41 7.18 7.86
CA ALA A 499 7.38 8.32 6.97
C ALA A 499 6.61 9.44 7.66
N SER A 500 7.33 10.51 7.95
CA SER A 500 6.82 11.74 8.55
C SER A 500 6.88 12.87 7.55
N ALA A 501 5.74 13.52 7.35
CA ALA A 501 5.69 14.73 6.56
C ALA A 501 6.62 15.79 7.13
N GLU A 502 6.75 15.85 8.47
CA GLU A 502 7.61 16.79 9.16
C GLU A 502 9.10 16.43 9.06
N HIS A 503 9.44 15.19 9.40
CA HIS A 503 10.81 14.78 9.69
C HIS A 503 11.45 13.84 8.65
N GLY A 504 10.74 13.52 7.55
CA GLY A 504 11.22 12.59 6.54
C GLY A 504 11.10 11.14 6.98
N ILE A 505 12.09 10.30 6.65
CA ILE A 505 12.10 8.87 6.97
C ILE A 505 12.97 8.62 8.21
N LEU A 506 12.35 8.14 9.29
CA LEU A 506 13.03 7.87 10.56
C LEU A 506 12.84 6.41 11.00
N HIS A 507 13.85 5.82 11.63
CA HIS A 507 13.65 4.56 12.35
C HIS A 507 12.68 4.79 13.52
N ILE A 508 11.86 3.80 13.86
CA ILE A 508 10.81 3.94 14.88
C ILE A 508 11.34 4.35 16.26
N SER A 509 12.56 3.96 16.64
CA SER A 509 13.17 4.41 17.90
C SER A 509 13.49 5.90 17.85
N ASP A 510 14.05 6.38 16.74
CA ASP A 510 14.41 7.80 16.59
C ASP A 510 13.17 8.67 16.51
N TYR A 511 12.14 8.20 15.82
CA TYR A 511 10.82 8.83 15.82
C TYR A 511 10.24 8.89 17.24
N ALA A 512 10.27 7.79 17.99
CA ALA A 512 9.75 7.75 19.35
C ALA A 512 10.50 8.71 20.30
N LYS A 513 11.83 8.81 20.19
CA LYS A 513 12.63 9.75 20.98
C LYS A 513 12.23 11.19 20.67
N LEU A 514 12.22 11.55 19.38
CA LEU A 514 11.87 12.89 18.93
C LEU A 514 10.54 13.43 19.48
N HIS A 515 9.56 12.56 19.71
CA HIS A 515 8.22 12.95 20.17
C HIS A 515 7.93 12.67 21.66
N LEU A 516 8.79 11.96 22.38
CA LEU A 516 8.58 11.60 23.79
C LEU A 516 9.64 12.14 24.75
N THR A 517 10.79 12.58 24.23
CA THR A 517 11.90 13.18 24.97
C THR A 517 12.14 14.59 24.46
#